data_AF-A0A2W6DE87-F1
#
_entry.id   AF-A0A2W6DE87-F1
#
_cell.length_a   1.000
_cell.length_b   1.000
_cell.length_c   1.000
_cell.angle_alpha   90.00
_cell.angle_beta   90.00
_cell.angle_gamma   90.00
#
_symmetry.space_group_name_H-M   'P 1'
#
loop_
_entity.id
_entity.type
_entity.pdbx_description
1 polymer ?
#
loop_
_entity_poly.entity_id
_entity_poly.type
_entity_poly.pdbx_seq_one_letter_code
_entity_poly.pdbx_strand_id
1 'polypeptide(L)'
;MHWHAIANELHYSSPGHAHQRFMAVLAAYPREDIDTCRDILNDRYEAMIHVLWPKVLCGNLSAIDRATRLCEAQAKLLGANRTERPERPELSASAADLDAALRALEGELRARAGGEPIPDE
;
A
#
# COMPACT_ATOMS: atom_id res chain seq x y z
N MET A 1 8.56 -29.73 -6.96
CA MET A 1 9.71 -30.14 -6.11
C MET A 1 9.15 -30.52 -4.75
N HIS A 2 9.23 -31.78 -4.33
CA HIS A 2 8.53 -32.28 -3.14
C HIS A 2 9.41 -32.16 -1.89
N TRP A 3 8.89 -31.60 -0.80
CA TRP A 3 9.59 -31.44 0.50
C TRP A 3 10.13 -32.75 1.09
N HIS A 4 9.56 -33.90 0.70
CA HIS A 4 10.07 -35.22 1.05
C HIS A 4 11.50 -35.47 0.54
N ALA A 5 11.80 -35.05 -0.70
CA ALA A 5 13.14 -35.22 -1.27
C ALA A 5 14.15 -34.35 -0.52
N ILE A 6 13.78 -33.09 -0.24
CA ILE A 6 14.61 -32.13 0.51
C ILE A 6 14.88 -32.63 1.93
N ALA A 7 13.87 -33.20 2.60
CA ALA A 7 14.04 -33.74 3.94
C ALA A 7 14.98 -34.95 3.96
N ASN A 8 14.86 -35.87 2.99
CA ASN A 8 15.73 -37.03 2.90
C ASN A 8 17.18 -36.66 2.58
N GLU A 9 17.37 -35.71 1.67
CA GLU A 9 18.70 -35.26 1.22
C GLU A 9 19.43 -34.41 2.26
N LEU A 10 18.70 -33.58 3.01
CA LEU A 10 19.26 -32.74 4.08
C LEU A 10 19.14 -33.38 5.47
N HIS A 11 18.75 -34.66 5.52
CA HIS A 11 18.59 -35.45 6.75
C HIS A 11 17.69 -34.81 7.81
N TYR A 12 16.63 -34.11 7.39
CA TYR A 12 15.60 -33.63 8.30
C TYR A 12 14.67 -34.76 8.73
N SER A 13 14.20 -34.67 9.97
CA SER A 13 13.32 -35.67 10.59
C SER A 13 11.97 -35.82 9.90
N SER A 14 11.48 -34.78 9.21
CA SER A 14 10.26 -34.85 8.42
C SER A 14 10.21 -33.77 7.33
N PRO A 15 9.36 -33.95 6.30
CA PRO A 15 9.08 -32.92 5.29
C PRO A 15 8.56 -31.62 5.89
N GLY A 16 7.74 -31.72 6.94
CA GLY A 16 7.24 -30.55 7.67
C GLY A 16 8.35 -29.79 8.40
N HIS A 17 9.31 -30.51 8.98
CA HIS A 17 10.48 -29.91 9.63
C HIS A 17 11.38 -29.19 8.61
N ALA A 18 11.59 -29.79 7.43
CA ALA A 18 12.33 -29.16 6.35
C ALA A 18 11.66 -27.85 5.88
N HIS A 19 10.34 -27.86 5.68
CA HIS A 19 9.57 -26.66 5.31
C HIS A 19 9.64 -25.57 6.39
N GLN A 20 9.48 -25.93 7.66
CA GLN A 20 9.54 -24.99 8.77
C GLN A 20 10.92 -24.33 8.89
N ARG A 21 12.00 -25.11 8.75
CA ARG A 21 13.38 -24.59 8.74
C ARG A 21 13.63 -23.68 7.55
N PHE A 22 13.16 -24.07 6.37
CA PHE A 22 13.24 -23.24 5.17
C PHE A 22 12.52 -21.90 5.36
N MET A 23 11.29 -21.90 5.89
CA MET A 23 10.54 -20.66 6.14
C MET A 23 11.20 -19.78 7.20
N ALA A 24 11.81 -20.36 8.24
CA ALA A 24 12.57 -19.61 9.23
C ALA A 24 13.79 -18.92 8.62
N VAL A 25 14.53 -19.62 7.74
CA VAL A 25 15.64 -19.03 6.97
C VAL A 25 15.13 -17.95 6.04
N LEU A 26 14.03 -18.19 5.31
CA LEU A 26 13.45 -17.24 4.38
C LEU A 26 12.94 -15.96 5.05
N ALA A 27 12.50 -16.07 6.32
CA ALA A 27 12.09 -14.92 7.14
C ALA A 27 13.29 -14.12 7.66
N ALA A 28 14.40 -14.79 7.99
CA ALA A 28 15.64 -14.16 8.43
C ALA A 28 16.52 -13.69 7.26
N TYR A 29 16.26 -14.16 6.05
CA TYR A 29 17.01 -13.81 4.86
C TYR A 29 16.80 -12.32 4.59
N PRO A 30 17.87 -11.51 4.53
CA PRO A 30 17.75 -10.10 4.24
C PRO A 30 17.15 -9.96 2.83
N ARG A 31 15.88 -9.57 2.78
CA ARG A 31 15.26 -9.15 1.54
C ARG A 31 15.74 -7.74 1.27
N GLU A 32 16.15 -7.46 0.05
CA GLU A 32 16.25 -6.07 -0.38
C GLU A 32 14.91 -5.40 -0.10
N ASP A 33 14.96 -4.21 0.49
CA ASP A 33 13.77 -3.46 0.78
C ASP A 33 13.02 -3.21 -0.53
N ILE A 34 11.82 -3.81 -0.63
CA ILE A 34 11.00 -3.76 -1.83
C ILE A 34 10.66 -2.30 -2.15
N ASP A 35 10.52 -1.46 -1.12
CA ASP A 35 10.22 -0.05 -1.30
C ASP A 35 11.44 0.69 -1.86
N THR A 36 12.64 0.46 -1.31
CA THR A 36 13.89 0.93 -1.93
C THR A 36 14.04 0.47 -3.39
N CYS A 37 13.71 -0.78 -3.72
CA CYS A 37 13.74 -1.26 -5.11
C CYS A 37 12.71 -0.53 -5.99
N ARG A 38 11.51 -0.25 -5.47
CA ARG A 38 10.47 0.53 -6.17
C ARG A 38 10.95 1.94 -6.45
N ASP A 39 11.55 2.61 -5.47
CA ASP A 39 12.04 3.97 -5.61
C ASP A 39 13.12 4.06 -6.70
N ILE A 40 14.11 3.17 -6.66
CA ILE A 40 15.17 3.09 -7.68
C ILE A 40 14.58 2.86 -9.09
N LEU A 41 13.57 2.00 -9.21
CA LEU A 41 12.93 1.75 -10.50
C LEU A 41 12.10 2.95 -10.97
N ASN A 42 11.40 3.62 -10.05
CA ASN A 42 10.63 4.82 -10.35
C ASN A 42 11.54 5.93 -10.88
N ASP A 43 12.64 6.22 -10.19
CA ASP A 43 13.63 7.23 -10.59
C ASP A 43 14.20 6.94 -11.99
N ARG A 44 14.50 5.68 -12.28
CA ARG A 44 14.98 5.25 -13.61
C ARG A 44 13.94 5.48 -14.69
N TYR A 45 12.67 5.18 -14.41
CA TYR A 45 11.59 5.40 -15.37
C TYR A 45 11.37 6.90 -15.62
N GLU A 46 11.39 7.73 -14.59
CA GLU A 46 11.27 9.18 -14.73
C GLU A 46 12.41 9.76 -15.57
N ALA A 47 13.65 9.34 -15.31
CA ALA A 47 14.80 9.76 -16.11
C ALA A 47 14.65 9.38 -17.60
N MET A 48 14.17 8.16 -17.89
CA MET A 48 13.92 7.72 -19.27
C MET A 48 12.81 8.53 -19.94
N ILE A 49 11.71 8.78 -19.22
CA ILE A 49 10.59 9.58 -19.72
C ILE A 49 11.07 11.01 -20.02
N HIS A 50 11.84 11.63 -19.13
CA HIS A 50 12.37 12.98 -19.33
C HIS A 50 13.20 13.09 -20.62
N VAL A 51 14.03 12.09 -20.91
CA VAL A 51 14.83 12.04 -22.15
C VAL A 51 13.96 11.81 -23.40
N LEU A 52 12.90 11.01 -23.29
CA LEU A 52 12.01 10.72 -24.42
C LEU A 52 11.04 11.87 -24.70
N TRP A 53 10.66 12.65 -23.69
CA TRP A 53 9.57 13.63 -23.77
C TRP A 53 9.73 14.64 -24.92
N PRO A 54 10.91 15.26 -25.15
CA PRO A 54 11.07 16.16 -26.30
C PRO A 54 10.81 15.48 -27.64
N LYS A 55 11.17 14.20 -27.79
CA LYS A 55 10.93 13.44 -29.02
C LYS A 55 9.46 13.09 -29.21
N VAL A 56 8.75 12.82 -28.11
CA VAL A 56 7.29 12.64 -28.10
C VAL A 56 6.61 13.92 -28.59
N LEU A 57 7.01 15.08 -28.07
CA LEU A 57 6.46 16.39 -28.47
C LEU A 57 6.71 16.71 -29.96
N CYS A 58 7.82 16.22 -30.53
CA CYS A 58 8.10 16.32 -31.97
C CYS A 58 7.35 15.28 -32.83
N GLY A 59 6.46 14.47 -32.25
CA GLY A 59 5.67 13.49 -33.00
C GLY A 59 6.42 12.22 -33.40
N ASN A 60 7.54 11.89 -32.74
CA ASN A 60 8.24 10.64 -33.02
C ASN A 60 7.44 9.43 -32.49
N LEU A 61 6.83 8.67 -33.41
CA LEU A 61 5.98 7.52 -33.07
C LEU A 61 6.68 6.47 -32.22
N SER A 62 7.96 6.19 -32.48
CA SER A 62 8.74 5.24 -31.69
C SER A 62 8.94 5.73 -30.25
N ALA A 63 9.19 7.02 -30.07
CA ALA A 63 9.31 7.62 -28.73
C ALA A 63 7.97 7.61 -27.98
N ILE A 64 6.86 7.86 -28.68
CA ILE A 64 5.49 7.81 -28.13
C ILE A 64 5.18 6.39 -27.61
N ASP A 65 5.44 5.36 -28.42
CA ASP A 65 5.21 3.97 -28.01
C ASP A 65 6.05 3.59 -26.79
N ARG A 66 7.32 3.99 -26.76
CA ARG A 66 8.22 3.70 -25.63
C ARG A 66 7.80 4.46 -24.37
N ALA A 67 7.47 5.74 -24.48
CA ALA A 67 7.00 6.55 -23.35
C ALA A 67 5.70 5.98 -22.77
N THR A 68 4.76 5.56 -23.62
CA THR A 68 3.50 4.93 -23.18
C THR A 68 3.75 3.68 -22.35
N ARG A 69 4.66 2.80 -22.79
CA ARG A 69 5.01 1.58 -22.05
C ARG A 69 5.70 1.88 -20.71
N LEU A 70 6.54 2.91 -20.66
CA LEU A 70 7.18 3.35 -19.42
C LEU A 70 6.17 3.91 -18.43
N CYS A 71 5.23 4.75 -18.89
CA CYS A 71 4.15 5.26 -18.06
C CYS A 71 3.25 4.12 -17.54
N GLU A 72 2.96 3.11 -18.37
CA GLU A 72 2.19 1.94 -17.94
C GLU A 72 2.92 1.13 -16.86
N ALA A 73 4.24 0.93 -17.02
CA ALA A 73 5.07 0.27 -16.02
C ALA A 73 5.11 1.05 -14.70
N GLN A 74 5.26 2.38 -14.77
CA GLN A 74 5.24 3.26 -13.60
C GLN A 74 3.88 3.23 -12.89
N ALA A 75 2.78 3.28 -13.64
CA ALA A 75 1.43 3.18 -13.07
C ALA A 75 1.17 1.83 -12.38
N LYS A 76 1.74 0.74 -12.88
CA LYS A 76 1.69 -0.58 -12.22
C LYS A 76 2.55 -0.61 -10.96
N LEU A 77 3.76 -0.04 -11.02
CA LEU A 77 4.69 0.05 -9.89
C LEU A 77 4.09 0.81 -8.72
N LEU A 78 3.43 1.93 -9.00
CA LEU A 78 2.79 2.81 -8.01
C LEU A 78 1.36 2.39 -7.64
N GLY A 79 0.80 1.37 -8.31
CA GLY A 79 -0.57 0.92 -8.08
C GLY A 79 -1.66 1.87 -8.60
N ALA A 80 -1.33 2.88 -9.41
CA ALA A 80 -2.29 3.81 -10.01
C ALA A 80 -3.29 3.13 -10.98
N ASN A 81 -2.94 1.95 -11.49
CA ASN A 81 -3.83 1.14 -12.34
C ASN A 81 -4.77 0.22 -11.54
N ARG A 82 -4.77 0.29 -10.20
CA ARG A 82 -5.72 -0.49 -9.41
C ARG A 82 -7.13 -0.02 -9.71
N THR A 83 -7.93 -0.91 -10.26
CA THR A 83 -9.38 -0.73 -10.50
C THR A 83 -10.19 -0.89 -9.21
N GLU A 84 -9.53 -0.96 -8.06
CA GLU A 84 -10.16 -1.10 -6.76
C GLU A 84 -11.08 0.10 -6.57
N ARG A 85 -12.39 -0.16 -6.71
CA ARG A 85 -13.44 0.70 -6.19
C ARG A 85 -13.00 1.02 -4.76
N PRO A 86 -12.83 2.31 -4.38
CA PRO A 86 -12.38 2.62 -3.03
C PRO A 86 -13.28 1.86 -2.08
N GLU A 87 -12.70 0.96 -1.28
CA GLU A 87 -13.42 0.33 -0.19
C GLU A 87 -14.01 1.50 0.59
N ARG A 88 -15.35 1.58 0.59
CA ARG A 88 -16.06 2.57 1.37
C ARG A 88 -15.47 2.43 2.76
N PRO A 89 -14.82 3.46 3.34
CA PRO A 89 -14.21 3.32 4.64
C PRO A 89 -15.28 2.74 5.55
N GLU A 90 -15.03 1.56 6.11
CA GLU A 90 -15.88 1.01 7.14
C GLU A 90 -15.81 2.01 8.29
N LEU A 91 -16.81 2.90 8.32
CA LEU A 91 -17.08 3.73 9.48
C LEU A 91 -17.40 2.73 10.59
N SER A 92 -16.40 2.40 11.38
CA SER A 92 -16.48 1.41 12.46
C SER A 92 -17.30 1.88 13.66
N ALA A 93 -17.74 3.14 13.64
CA ALA A 93 -18.75 3.62 14.55
C ALA A 93 -20.13 3.22 13.99
N SER A 94 -20.81 2.32 14.70
CA SER A 94 -22.22 2.08 14.42
C SER A 94 -23.01 3.37 14.63
N ALA A 95 -24.17 3.52 13.98
CA ALA A 95 -25.04 4.68 14.22
C ALA A 95 -25.37 4.86 15.72
N ALA A 96 -25.41 3.75 16.48
CA ALA A 96 -25.60 3.77 17.92
C ALA A 96 -24.41 4.37 18.69
N ASP A 97 -23.18 4.15 18.23
CA ASP A 97 -21.97 4.71 18.86
C ASP A 97 -21.88 6.22 18.62
N LEU A 98 -22.25 6.67 17.42
CA LEU A 98 -22.35 8.10 17.09
C LEU A 98 -23.45 8.79 17.90
N ASP A 99 -24.63 8.17 18.03
CA ASP A 99 -25.73 8.71 18.84
C ASP A 99 -25.37 8.79 20.33
N ALA A 100 -24.66 7.80 20.85
CA ALA A 100 -24.18 7.81 22.23
C ALA A 100 -23.14 8.92 22.45
N ALA A 101 -22.18 9.08 21.54
CA ALA A 101 -21.17 10.14 21.59
C ALA A 101 -21.79 11.54 21.49
N LEU A 102 -22.79 11.72 20.62
CA LEU A 102 -23.53 12.98 20.49
C LEU A 102 -24.27 13.35 21.77
N ARG A 103 -24.98 12.39 22.40
CA ARG A 103 -25.69 12.62 23.67
C ARG A 103 -24.73 12.95 24.81
N ALA A 104 -23.56 12.31 24.86
CA ALA A 104 -22.54 12.61 25.85
C ALA A 104 -22.02 14.05 25.69
N LEU A 105 -21.71 14.45 24.46
CA LEU A 105 -21.24 15.80 24.15
C LEU A 105 -22.32 16.87 24.43
N GLU A 106 -23.60 16.60 24.10
CA GLU A 106 -24.72 17.49 24.46
C GLU A 106 -24.87 17.65 25.98
N GLY A 107 -24.66 16.57 26.74
CA GLY A 107 -24.67 16.59 28.21
C GLY A 107 -23.54 17.45 28.77
N GLU A 108 -22.32 17.30 28.24
CA GLU A 108 -21.16 18.11 28.62
C GLU A 108 -21.38 19.59 28.28
N LEU A 109 -21.87 19.89 27.08
CA LEU A 109 -22.17 21.27 26.66
C LEU A 109 -23.27 21.91 27.51
N ARG A 110 -24.32 21.17 27.88
CA ARG A 110 -25.36 21.67 28.80
C ARG A 110 -24.84 21.86 30.21
N ALA A 111 -24.00 20.96 30.71
CA ALA A 111 -23.35 21.12 32.02
C ALA A 111 -22.44 22.35 32.05
N ARG A 112 -21.77 22.65 30.92
CA ARG A 112 -20.92 23.82 30.74
C ARG A 112 -21.72 25.12 30.55
N ALA A 113 -22.85 25.06 29.82
CA ALA A 113 -23.76 26.18 29.61
C ALA A 113 -24.62 26.51 30.85
N GLY A 114 -24.81 25.56 31.77
CA GLY A 114 -25.37 25.82 33.10
C GLY A 114 -24.48 26.68 34.00
N GLY A 115 -23.28 27.07 33.53
CA GLY A 115 -22.32 27.90 34.24
C GLY A 115 -22.28 29.38 33.84
N GLU A 116 -22.87 29.81 32.72
CA GLU A 116 -22.87 31.24 32.36
C GLU A 116 -23.97 31.55 31.32
N PRO A 117 -24.84 32.55 31.56
CA PRO A 117 -25.78 32.99 30.55
C PRO A 117 -25.02 33.61 29.37
N ILE A 118 -25.43 33.28 28.15
CA ILE A 118 -24.96 33.97 26.94
C ILE A 118 -25.35 35.45 27.11
N PRO A 119 -24.39 36.40 27.13
CA PRO A 119 -24.72 37.81 27.20
C PRO A 119 -25.50 38.18 25.93
N ASP A 120 -26.70 38.76 26.11
CA ASP A 120 -27.44 39.38 25.03
C ASP A 120 -26.68 40.64 24.59
N GLU A 121 -26.04 40.58 23.42
CA GLU A 121 -25.83 41.72 22.52
C GLU A 121 -26.13 41.32 21.07
#